data_AF-A0AAP9HBI6-F1
#
_entry.id   AF-A0AAP9HBI6-F1
#
_cell.length_a   1.000
_cell.length_b   1.000
_cell.length_c   1.000
_cell.angle_alpha   90.00
_cell.angle_beta   90.00
_cell.angle_gamma   90.00
#
_symmetry.space_group_name_H-M   'P 1'
#
loop_
_entity.id
_entity.type
_entity.pdbx_description
1 polymer ?
#
loop_
_entity_poly.entity_id
_entity_poly.type
_entity_poly.pdbx_seq_one_letter_code
_entity_poly.pdbx_strand_id
1 'polypeptide(L)'
;MAESGFHCELPFRYIGLPVRRKLTRMMLMMKKSESRALQHSGNPSSYRHAVDYVRGVMDAAMLRGELRYRPTEEVVRFYLSQLNELSILLAGSCWTNFELRCEVRRRTEVFIEKYAAVSRG
;
A
#
# COMPACT_ATOMS: atom_id res chain seq x y z
N MET A 1 0.66 32.81 2.03
CA MET A 1 -0.31 31.70 1.90
C MET A 1 0.33 30.68 0.99
N ALA A 2 0.88 29.60 1.54
CA ALA A 2 1.50 28.55 0.74
C ALA A 2 0.41 27.51 0.45
N GLU A 3 -0.10 27.51 -0.77
CA GLU A 3 -0.89 26.39 -1.28
C GLU A 3 0.03 25.17 -1.35
N SER A 4 0.03 24.36 -0.30
CA SER A 4 0.53 23.00 -0.36
C SER A 4 -0.47 22.17 -1.18
N GLY A 5 -0.52 22.46 -2.48
CA GLY A 5 -1.25 21.67 -3.44
C GLY A 5 -0.67 20.26 -3.37
N PHE A 6 -1.46 19.31 -2.91
CA PHE A 6 -1.17 17.88 -3.07
C PHE A 6 -1.11 17.58 -4.56
N HIS A 7 0.04 17.83 -5.18
CA HIS A 7 0.30 17.52 -6.58
C HIS A 7 0.33 16.00 -6.71
N CYS A 8 -0.81 15.45 -7.10
CA CYS A 8 -1.04 14.03 -7.30
C CYS A 8 -0.58 13.62 -8.73
N GLU A 9 0.48 14.26 -9.24
CA GLU A 9 1.12 13.91 -10.51
C GLU A 9 2.16 12.84 -10.24
N LEU A 10 1.76 11.60 -10.47
CA LEU A 10 2.58 10.43 -10.21
C LEU A 10 3.23 9.95 -11.51
N PRO A 11 4.51 9.53 -11.50
CA PRO A 11 5.19 9.07 -12.70
C PRO A 11 4.46 7.87 -13.33
N PHE A 12 4.13 8.01 -14.62
CA PHE A 12 3.31 7.08 -15.42
C PHE A 12 3.88 5.66 -15.56
N ARG A 13 5.11 5.40 -15.10
CA ARG A 13 5.92 4.22 -15.44
C ARG A 13 5.31 2.87 -15.02
N TYR A 14 4.36 2.86 -14.08
CA TYR A 14 3.78 1.62 -13.53
C TYR A 14 2.24 1.60 -13.47
N ILE A 15 1.56 2.43 -14.28
CA ILE A 15 0.07 2.49 -14.32
C ILE A 15 -0.56 1.16 -14.77
N GLY A 16 0.15 0.39 -15.59
CA GLY A 16 -0.34 -0.89 -16.13
C GLY A 16 -0.36 -2.04 -15.14
N LEU A 17 0.42 -2.00 -14.04
CA LEU A 17 0.64 -3.17 -13.19
C LEU A 17 -0.59 -3.57 -12.36
N PRO A 18 -1.13 -4.80 -12.53
CA PRO A 18 -2.19 -5.33 -11.68
C PRO A 18 -1.86 -5.31 -10.19
N VAL A 19 -0.60 -5.57 -9.82
CA VAL A 19 -0.14 -5.56 -8.43
C VAL A 19 -0.28 -4.18 -7.81
N ARG A 20 0.04 -3.10 -8.54
CA ARG A 20 -0.13 -1.72 -8.04
C ARG A 20 -1.57 -1.46 -7.63
N ARG A 21 -2.54 -1.78 -8.49
CA ARG A 21 -3.97 -1.58 -8.18
C ARG A 21 -4.43 -2.41 -6.98
N LYS A 22 -3.95 -3.66 -6.87
CA LYS A 22 -4.25 -4.53 -5.72
C LYS A 22 -3.68 -3.96 -4.42
N LEU A 23 -2.41 -3.54 -4.42
CA LEU A 23 -1.74 -2.98 -3.24
C LEU A 23 -2.38 -1.66 -2.79
N THR A 24 -2.72 -0.76 -3.70
CA THR A 24 -3.43 0.49 -3.37
C THR A 24 -4.80 0.19 -2.75
N ARG A 25 -5.57 -0.74 -3.33
CA ARG A 25 -6.88 -1.15 -2.77
C ARG A 25 -6.72 -1.78 -1.38
N MET A 26 -5.69 -2.60 -1.19
CA MET A 26 -5.42 -3.27 0.08
C MET A 26 -5.05 -2.28 1.18
N MET A 27 -4.16 -1.32 0.92
CA MET A 27 -3.82 -0.26 1.86
C MET A 27 -5.07 0.53 2.29
N LEU A 28 -5.95 0.86 1.34
CA LEU A 28 -7.23 1.52 1.64
C LEU A 28 -8.18 0.64 2.47
N MET A 29 -8.26 -0.66 2.16
CA MET A 29 -9.10 -1.60 2.91
C MET A 29 -8.57 -1.81 4.33
N MET A 30 -7.26 -1.99 4.49
CA MET A 30 -6.62 -2.19 5.80
C MET A 30 -6.79 -0.95 6.70
N LYS A 31 -6.64 0.27 6.15
CA LYS A 31 -6.95 1.51 6.88
C LYS A 31 -8.42 1.57 7.30
N LYS A 32 -9.35 1.21 6.40
CA LYS A 32 -10.79 1.19 6.71
C LYS A 32 -11.12 0.15 7.78
N SER A 33 -10.49 -1.01 7.74
CA SER A 33 -10.65 -2.04 8.78
C SER A 33 -10.01 -1.62 10.10
N GLU A 34 -8.85 -0.95 10.11
CA GLU A 34 -8.26 -0.39 11.33
C GLU A 34 -9.17 0.67 11.96
N SER A 35 -9.72 1.57 11.14
CA SER A 35 -10.68 2.59 11.60
C SER A 35 -11.95 1.95 12.20
N ARG A 36 -12.37 0.79 11.68
CA ARG A 36 -13.53 0.03 12.19
C ARG A 36 -13.20 -0.85 13.39
N ALA A 37 -12.00 -1.45 13.43
CA ALA A 37 -11.53 -2.30 14.52
C ALA A 37 -11.20 -1.49 15.77
N LEU A 38 -10.76 -0.23 15.62
CA LEU A 38 -10.69 0.75 16.71
C LEU A 38 -12.07 1.05 17.32
N GLN A 39 -13.16 0.91 16.54
CA GLN A 39 -14.52 1.11 17.02
C GLN A 39 -15.18 -0.17 17.53
N HIS A 40 -14.76 -1.36 17.08
CA HIS A 40 -15.30 -2.66 17.49
C HIS A 40 -14.14 -3.60 17.79
N SER A 41 -13.83 -3.70 19.09
CA SER A 41 -12.93 -4.66 19.75
C SER A 41 -12.00 -5.45 18.82
N GLY A 42 -10.74 -4.99 18.74
CA GLY A 42 -9.68 -5.54 17.91
C GLY A 42 -9.59 -7.07 17.93
N ASN A 43 -10.05 -7.70 16.86
CA ASN A 43 -9.87 -9.13 16.65
C ASN A 43 -8.54 -9.38 15.91
N PRO A 44 -7.49 -9.90 16.57
CA PRO A 44 -6.18 -10.13 15.98
C PRO A 44 -6.20 -11.14 14.82
N SER A 45 -7.25 -11.96 14.70
CA SER A 45 -7.43 -12.87 13.56
C SER A 45 -7.57 -12.14 12.22
N SER A 46 -8.29 -11.00 12.19
CA SER A 46 -8.51 -10.21 10.96
C SER A 46 -7.22 -9.61 10.41
N TYR A 47 -6.31 -9.19 11.30
CA TYR A 47 -5.00 -8.67 10.90
C TYR A 47 -4.13 -9.78 10.30
N ARG A 48 -4.10 -10.96 10.93
CA ARG A 48 -3.37 -12.13 10.43
C ARG A 48 -3.86 -12.56 9.04
N HIS A 49 -5.18 -12.61 8.83
CA HIS A 49 -5.75 -12.90 7.51
C HIS A 49 -5.37 -11.87 6.44
N ALA A 50 -5.30 -10.58 6.82
CA ALA A 50 -4.86 -9.54 5.90
C ALA A 50 -3.37 -9.71 5.51
N VAL A 51 -2.50 -10.06 6.46
CA VAL A 51 -1.09 -10.34 6.22
C VAL A 51 -0.90 -11.56 5.31
N ASP A 52 -1.61 -12.65 5.56
CA ASP A 52 -1.55 -13.85 4.72
C ASP A 52 -2.03 -13.56 3.29
N TYR A 53 -3.05 -12.70 3.13
CA TYR A 53 -3.50 -12.25 1.83
C TYR A 53 -2.46 -11.34 1.11
N VAL A 54 -1.79 -10.43 1.84
CA VAL A 54 -0.68 -9.63 1.29
C VAL A 54 0.41 -10.56 0.77
N ARG A 55 0.81 -11.56 1.56
CA ARG A 55 1.82 -12.54 1.16
C ARG A 55 1.45 -13.23 -0.16
N GLY A 56 0.23 -13.74 -0.28
CA GLY A 56 -0.25 -14.37 -1.52
C GLY A 56 -0.29 -13.42 -2.73
N VAL A 57 -0.61 -12.13 -2.53
CA VAL A 57 -0.55 -11.13 -3.60
C VAL A 57 0.88 -10.87 -4.06
N MET A 58 1.84 -10.80 -3.13
CA MET A 58 3.25 -10.59 -3.44
C MET A 58 3.84 -11.79 -4.18
N ASP A 59 3.60 -13.01 -3.69
CA ASP A 59 4.05 -14.25 -4.36
C ASP A 59 3.51 -14.33 -5.78
N ALA A 60 2.21 -14.10 -5.95
CA ALA A 60 1.60 -14.15 -7.27
C ALA A 60 2.12 -13.04 -8.21
N ALA A 61 2.48 -11.87 -7.68
CA ALA A 61 3.07 -10.79 -8.47
C ALA A 61 4.53 -11.08 -8.86
N MET A 62 5.30 -11.74 -8.00
CA MET A 62 6.64 -12.24 -8.34
C MET A 62 6.57 -13.34 -9.40
N LEU A 63 5.64 -14.30 -9.26
CA LEU A 63 5.43 -15.37 -10.25
C LEU A 63 5.02 -14.84 -11.63
N ARG A 64 4.25 -13.74 -11.68
CA ARG A 64 3.89 -13.07 -12.94
C ARG A 64 4.99 -12.17 -13.49
N GLY A 65 6.12 -12.04 -12.80
CA GLY A 65 7.21 -11.14 -13.19
C GLY A 65 6.88 -9.66 -13.07
N GLU A 66 5.84 -9.29 -12.29
CA GLU A 66 5.54 -7.88 -12.00
C GLU A 66 6.50 -7.33 -10.93
N LEU A 67 6.87 -8.17 -9.96
CA LEU A 67 7.86 -7.88 -8.93
C LEU A 67 9.14 -8.70 -9.16
N ARG A 68 10.29 -8.14 -8.78
CA ARG A 68 11.57 -8.85 -8.74
C ARG A 68 11.48 -9.98 -7.73
N TYR A 69 12.11 -11.10 -8.07
CA TYR A 69 12.24 -12.21 -7.15
C TYR A 69 13.05 -11.78 -5.91
N ARG A 70 12.41 -11.83 -4.74
CA ARG A 70 12.95 -11.49 -3.43
C ARG A 70 12.28 -12.39 -2.38
N PRO A 71 12.87 -12.55 -1.18
CA PRO A 71 12.20 -13.24 -0.09
C PRO A 71 10.85 -12.57 0.19
N THR A 72 9.75 -13.31 0.06
CA THR A 72 8.39 -12.78 0.22
C THR A 72 8.21 -12.06 1.56
N GLU A 73 8.81 -12.61 2.61
CA GLU A 73 8.83 -12.04 3.95
C GLU A 73 9.41 -10.61 3.98
N GLU A 74 10.48 -10.34 3.24
CA GLU A 74 11.10 -9.01 3.14
C GLU A 74 10.15 -8.02 2.47
N VAL A 75 9.53 -8.45 1.36
CA VAL A 75 8.63 -7.62 0.56
C VAL A 75 7.34 -7.31 1.32
N VAL A 76 6.78 -8.31 2.01
CA VAL A 76 5.61 -8.15 2.89
C VAL A 76 5.95 -7.20 4.04
N ARG A 77 7.09 -7.37 4.72
CA ARG A 77 7.51 -6.49 5.82
C ARG A 77 7.64 -5.04 5.37
N PHE A 78 8.24 -4.80 4.20
CA PHE A 78 8.35 -3.44 3.67
C PHE A 78 6.98 -2.84 3.34
N TYR A 79 6.07 -3.62 2.75
CA TYR A 79 4.70 -3.17 2.49
C TYR A 79 3.96 -2.81 3.79
N LEU A 80 4.07 -3.66 4.83
CA LEU A 80 3.47 -3.41 6.13
C LEU A 80 4.09 -2.20 6.84
N SER A 81 5.39 -1.93 6.65
CA SER A 81 6.01 -0.72 7.21
C SER A 81 5.44 0.54 6.58
N GLN A 82 5.19 0.54 5.26
CA GLN A 82 4.52 1.65 4.58
C GLN A 82 3.08 1.87 5.08
N LEU A 83 2.37 0.78 5.38
CA LEU A 83 1.04 0.86 6.00
C LEU A 83 1.11 1.44 7.42
N ASN A 84 2.06 0.99 8.23
CA ASN A 84 2.23 1.50 9.59
C ASN A 84 2.60 3.00 9.61
N GLU A 85 3.51 3.44 8.74
CA GLU A 85 3.83 4.85 8.58
C GLU A 85 2.62 5.68 8.13
N LEU A 86 1.79 5.14 7.23
CA LEU A 86 0.52 5.75 6.85
C LEU A 86 -0.42 5.86 8.06
N SER A 87 -0.56 4.82 8.87
CA SER A 87 -1.41 4.84 10.06
C SER A 87 -0.91 5.85 11.10
N ILE A 88 0.41 6.00 11.30
CA ILE A 88 1.01 7.03 12.17
C ILE A 88 0.72 8.44 11.62
N LEU A 89 0.89 8.68 10.32
CA LEU A 89 0.61 9.97 9.69
C LEU A 89 -0.86 10.39 9.81
N LEU A 90 -1.76 9.40 9.78
CA LEU A 90 -3.20 9.61 9.91
C LEU A 90 -3.66 9.71 11.37
N ALA A 91 -2.81 9.31 12.33
CA ALA A 91 -3.11 9.42 13.76
C ALA A 91 -3.03 10.90 14.17
N GLY A 92 -4.20 11.53 14.34
CA GLY A 92 -4.32 12.90 14.88
C GLY A 92 -4.66 13.99 13.86
N SER A 93 -5.00 13.64 12.61
CA SER A 93 -5.33 14.63 11.57
C SER A 93 -6.58 14.25 10.78
N CYS A 94 -7.42 15.24 10.46
CA CYS A 94 -8.62 15.07 9.64
C CYS A 94 -8.24 15.10 8.14
N TRP A 95 -7.77 13.97 7.62
CA TRP A 95 -7.48 13.85 6.19
C TRP A 95 -8.76 13.70 5.39
N THR A 96 -8.85 14.45 4.29
CA THR A 96 -9.87 14.23 3.27
C THR A 96 -9.65 12.89 2.57
N ASN A 97 -10.72 12.33 1.99
CA ASN A 97 -10.61 11.13 1.17
C ASN A 97 -9.64 11.30 -0.02
N PHE A 98 -9.48 12.53 -0.51
CA PHE A 98 -8.56 12.85 -1.60
C PHE A 98 -7.10 12.73 -1.15
N GLU A 99 -6.73 13.39 -0.05
CA GLU A 99 -5.37 13.35 0.49
C GLU A 99 -4.95 11.93 0.87
N LEU A 100 -5.87 11.15 1.47
CA LEU A 100 -5.63 9.74 1.78
C LEU A 100 -5.31 8.93 0.51
N ARG A 101 -6.07 9.14 -0.58
CA ARG A 101 -5.83 8.44 -1.83
C ARG A 101 -4.51 8.83 -2.46
N CYS A 102 -4.13 10.11 -2.40
CA CYS A 102 -2.84 10.57 -2.91
C CYS A 102 -1.68 9.96 -2.11
N GLU A 103 -1.74 9.96 -0.78
CA GLU A 103 -0.67 9.38 0.04
C GLU A 103 -0.57 7.86 -0.12
N VAL A 104 -1.70 7.13 -0.16
CA VAL A 104 -1.67 5.69 -0.44
C VAL A 104 -1.04 5.39 -1.79
N ARG A 105 -1.33 6.19 -2.82
CA ARG A 105 -0.72 6.02 -4.14
C ARG A 105 0.79 6.27 -4.10
N ARG A 106 1.22 7.36 -3.46
CA ARG A 106 2.63 7.70 -3.27
C ARG A 106 3.40 6.58 -2.57
N ARG A 107 2.84 6.04 -1.48
CA ARG A 107 3.41 4.90 -0.73
C ARG A 107 3.46 3.62 -1.55
N THR A 108 2.42 3.36 -2.34
CA THR A 108 2.41 2.23 -3.28
C THR A 108 3.53 2.39 -4.32
N GLU A 109 3.82 3.61 -4.77
CA GLU A 109 4.90 3.85 -5.72
C GLU A 109 6.28 3.65 -5.13
N VAL A 110 6.53 4.13 -3.91
CA VAL A 110 7.78 3.84 -3.19
C VAL A 110 8.02 2.32 -3.11
N PHE A 111 6.95 1.54 -2.88
CA PHE A 111 7.02 0.08 -2.91
C PHE A 111 7.36 -0.46 -4.31
N ILE A 112 6.67 0.02 -5.34
CA ILE A 112 6.84 -0.44 -6.72
C ILE A 112 8.23 -0.05 -7.25
N GLU A 113 8.74 1.16 -7.00
CA GLU A 113 10.09 1.55 -7.41
C GLU A 113 11.16 0.62 -6.82
N LYS A 114 10.97 0.17 -5.58
CA LYS A 114 11.90 -0.74 -4.92
C LYS A 114 11.83 -2.17 -5.46
N TYR A 115 10.61 -2.67 -5.71
CA TYR A 115 10.39 -4.10 -5.99
C TYR A 115 9.90 -4.43 -7.39
N ALA A 116 9.55 -3.46 -8.25
CA ALA A 116 9.13 -3.75 -9.61
C ALA A 116 10.27 -4.43 -10.38
N ALA A 117 9.94 -5.55 -11.02
CA ALA A 117 10.78 -6.02 -12.11
C ALA A 117 10.72 -4.92 -13.18
N VAL A 118 11.87 -4.35 -13.55
CA VAL A 118 11.93 -3.24 -14.51
C VAL A 118 11.05 -3.61 -15.69
N SER A 119 9.93 -2.89 -15.86
CA SER A 119 9.19 -2.96 -17.10
C SER A 119 10.09 -2.29 -18.12
N ARG A 120 10.88 -3.10 -18.84
CA ARG A 120 11.41 -2.70 -20.14
C ARG A 120 10.18 -2.56 -21.04
N GLY A 121 9.56 -1.38 -20.98
CA GLY A 121 8.79 -0.83 -22.09
C GLY A 121 9.75 -0.03 -22.94
#